data_AF-A0A2E3H3T4-F1
#
_entry.id   AF-A0A2E3H3T4-F1
#
_cell.length_a   1.000
_cell.length_b   1.000
_cell.length_c   1.000
_cell.angle_alpha   90.00
_cell.angle_beta   90.00
_cell.angle_gamma   90.00
#
_symmetry.space_group_name_H-M   'P 1'
#
loop_
_entity.id
_entity.type
_entity.pdbx_description
1 polymer ?
#
loop_
_entity_poly.entity_id
_entity_poly.type
_entity_poly.pdbx_seq_one_letter_code
_entity_poly.pdbx_strand_id
1 'polypeptide(L)'
;MSISQQIPREIKSVARCVGYAAWLDTTDAWLGLPVVMEARLEPHQRAALAYAALRTLTPEQVAAVANTVLPNSAGMPIAPFIDPVDEAAFWADIADPDELDAYAVAIFNAMSSAKKRAFRDFAGRAAA
;
A
#
# COMPACT_ATOMS: atom_id res chain seq x y z
N MET A 1 25.01 12.22 33.46
CA MET A 1 23.54 12.35 33.48
C MET A 1 22.95 11.34 32.50
N SER A 2 21.83 10.69 32.84
CA SER A 2 21.22 9.71 31.93
C SER A 2 20.46 10.42 30.82
N ILE A 3 20.64 9.98 29.57
CA ILE A 3 19.89 10.47 28.40
C ILE A 3 18.37 10.38 28.66
N SER A 4 17.90 9.35 29.38
CA SER A 4 16.49 9.19 29.72
C SER A 4 15.91 10.34 30.55
N GLN A 5 16.72 11.04 31.33
CA GLN A 5 16.30 12.20 32.12
C GLN A 5 16.06 13.43 31.23
N GLN A 6 16.72 13.50 30.07
CA GLN A 6 16.68 14.63 29.14
C GLN A 6 15.60 14.50 28.06
N ILE A 7 15.04 13.29 27.84
CA ILE A 7 13.99 13.09 26.83
C ILE A 7 12.75 13.96 27.17
N PRO A 8 12.23 14.75 26.21
CA PRO A 8 11.04 15.56 26.40
C PRO A 8 9.80 14.75 26.82
N ARG A 9 8.85 15.41 27.49
CA ARG A 9 7.68 14.74 28.09
C ARG A 9 6.79 14.10 27.03
N GLU A 10 6.59 14.78 25.91
CA GLU A 10 5.82 14.35 24.75
C GLU A 10 6.40 13.06 24.14
N ILE A 11 7.72 12.98 23.98
CA ILE A 11 8.40 11.78 23.47
C ILE A 11 8.27 10.62 24.47
N LYS A 12 8.42 10.88 25.78
CA LYS A 12 8.18 9.88 26.83
C LYS A 12 6.74 9.36 26.81
N SER A 13 5.77 10.23 26.56
CA SER A 13 4.36 9.86 26.45
C SER A 13 4.12 8.91 25.29
N VAL A 14 4.65 9.23 24.10
CA VAL A 14 4.51 8.37 22.92
C VAL A 14 5.17 7.01 23.14
N ALA A 15 6.40 6.99 23.67
CA ALA A 15 7.11 5.74 23.96
C ALA A 15 6.32 4.83 24.92
N ARG A 16 5.66 5.41 25.93
CA ARG A 16 4.78 4.66 26.84
C ARG A 16 3.54 4.13 26.13
N CYS A 17 2.89 4.93 25.29
CA CYS A 17 1.73 4.49 24.52
C CYS A 17 2.06 3.33 23.58
N VAL A 18 3.21 3.40 22.89
CA VAL A 18 3.71 2.29 22.06
C VAL A 18 3.94 1.04 22.92
N GLY A 19 4.58 1.20 24.09
CA GLY A 19 4.79 0.09 25.02
C GLY A 19 3.48 -0.52 25.54
N TYR A 20 2.46 0.29 25.82
CA TYR A 20 1.15 -0.21 26.23
C TYR A 20 0.40 -0.90 25.10
N ALA A 21 0.44 -0.36 23.88
CA ALA A 21 -0.16 -1.00 22.71
C ALA A 21 0.46 -2.38 22.47
N ALA A 22 1.79 -2.47 22.51
CA ALA A 22 2.51 -3.73 22.35
C ALA A 22 2.28 -4.73 23.50
N TRP A 23 2.12 -4.26 24.74
CA TRP A 23 1.88 -5.13 25.88
C TRP A 23 0.45 -5.65 25.94
N LEU A 24 -0.54 -4.80 25.63
CA LEU A 24 -1.96 -5.18 25.63
C LEU A 24 -2.32 -6.00 24.39
N ASP A 25 -1.69 -5.69 23.26
CA ASP A 25 -1.85 -6.34 21.96
C ASP A 25 -3.32 -6.51 21.51
N THR A 26 -4.12 -5.48 21.76
CA THR A 26 -5.51 -5.41 21.30
C THR A 26 -5.63 -4.43 20.14
N THR A 27 -6.57 -4.71 19.23
CA THR A 27 -6.86 -3.82 18.09
C THR A 27 -7.12 -2.39 18.55
N ASP A 28 -7.93 -2.19 19.58
CA ASP A 28 -8.26 -0.85 20.10
C ASP A 28 -7.02 -0.10 20.62
N ALA A 29 -6.09 -0.81 21.27
CA ALA A 29 -4.87 -0.20 21.79
C ALA A 29 -3.96 0.28 20.64
N TRP A 30 -3.88 -0.50 19.56
CA TRP A 30 -3.16 -0.12 18.34
C TRP A 30 -3.85 1.03 17.59
N LEU A 31 -5.18 1.01 17.47
CA LEU A 31 -5.97 2.03 16.76
C LEU A 31 -6.00 3.39 17.49
N GLY A 32 -5.79 3.44 18.80
CA GLY A 32 -5.67 4.70 19.54
C GLY A 32 -4.31 5.40 19.38
N LEU A 33 -3.29 4.67 18.92
CA LEU A 33 -1.91 5.17 18.83
C LEU A 33 -1.72 6.33 17.83
N PRO A 34 -2.33 6.33 16.62
CA PRO A 34 -2.19 7.42 15.65
C PRO A 34 -2.58 8.78 16.21
N VAL A 35 -3.67 8.86 16.99
CA VAL A 35 -4.14 10.11 17.62
C VAL A 35 -3.09 10.70 18.56
N VAL A 36 -2.43 9.85 19.35
CA VAL A 36 -1.36 10.28 20.27
C VAL A 36 -0.14 10.73 19.48
N MET A 37 0.23 10.00 18.42
CA MET A 37 1.36 10.35 17.56
C MET A 37 1.14 11.67 16.84
N GLU A 38 -0.05 11.91 16.27
CA GLU A 38 -0.43 13.17 15.63
C GLU A 38 -0.36 14.37 16.56
N ALA A 39 -0.80 14.20 17.81
CA ALA A 39 -0.82 15.29 18.78
C ALA A 39 0.55 15.60 19.40
N ARG A 40 1.54 14.70 19.29
CA ARG A 40 2.79 14.76 20.08
C ARG A 40 4.08 14.67 19.26
N LEU A 41 4.01 14.20 18.02
CA LEU A 41 5.17 14.06 17.14
C LEU A 41 5.06 14.96 15.91
N GLU A 42 6.20 15.48 15.52
CA GLU A 42 6.34 16.18 14.25
C GLU A 42 6.12 15.23 13.06
N PRO A 43 5.62 15.73 11.91
CA PRO A 43 5.38 14.89 10.73
C PRO A 43 6.59 14.04 10.31
N HIS A 44 7.80 14.61 10.36
CA HIS A 44 9.04 13.89 10.00
C HIS A 44 9.37 12.76 11.00
N GLN A 45 9.04 12.92 12.28
CA GLN A 45 9.25 11.87 13.29
C GLN A 45 8.30 10.69 13.07
N ARG A 46 7.04 10.98 12.72
CA ARG A 46 6.05 9.95 12.38
C ARG A 46 6.46 9.18 11.13
N ALA A 47 6.91 9.87 10.08
CA ALA A 47 7.42 9.25 8.86
C ALA A 47 8.64 8.36 9.13
N ALA A 48 9.59 8.84 9.94
CA ALA A 48 10.77 8.05 10.32
C ALA A 48 10.40 6.78 11.11
N LEU A 49 9.43 6.88 12.02
CA LEU A 49 8.92 5.74 12.78
C LEU A 49 8.22 4.72 11.88
N ALA A 50 7.34 5.16 10.98
CA ALA A 50 6.68 4.29 10.02
C ALA A 50 7.69 3.57 9.13
N TYR A 51 8.70 4.28 8.62
CA TYR A 51 9.79 3.68 7.86
C TYR A 51 10.53 2.61 8.66
N ALA A 52 10.92 2.92 9.90
CA ALA A 52 11.64 1.98 10.75
C ALA A 52 10.81 0.72 11.04
N ALA A 53 9.50 0.87 11.27
CA ALA A 53 8.59 -0.25 11.48
C ALA A 53 8.41 -1.10 10.20
N LEU A 54 8.23 -0.48 9.04
CA LEU A 54 8.11 -1.21 7.77
C LEU A 54 9.37 -2.01 7.43
N ARG A 55 10.56 -1.51 7.83
CA ARG A 55 11.85 -2.20 7.62
C ARG A 55 12.02 -3.49 8.44
N THR A 56 11.13 -3.77 9.39
CA THR A 56 11.13 -5.04 10.14
C THR A 56 10.22 -6.10 9.54
N LEU A 57 9.50 -5.79 8.47
CA LEU A 57 8.52 -6.66 7.82
C LEU A 57 9.09 -7.33 6.56
N THR A 58 8.49 -8.45 6.13
CA THR A 58 8.77 -9.02 4.80
C THR A 58 8.14 -8.15 3.70
N PRO A 59 8.61 -8.25 2.44
CA PRO A 59 8.00 -7.52 1.32
C PRO A 59 6.48 -7.72 1.20
N GLU A 60 6.00 -8.94 1.43
CA GLU A 60 4.58 -9.29 1.36
C GLU A 60 3.78 -8.64 2.49
N GLN A 61 4.36 -8.57 3.70
CA GLN A 61 3.75 -7.88 4.84
C GLN A 61 3.72 -6.37 4.64
N VAL A 62 4.76 -5.79 4.05
CA VAL A 62 4.79 -4.36 3.68
C VAL A 62 3.67 -4.07 2.68
N ALA A 63 3.54 -4.88 1.63
CA ALA A 63 2.46 -4.74 0.65
C ALA A 63 1.09 -4.87 1.30
N ALA A 64 0.87 -5.88 2.15
CA ALA A 64 -0.41 -6.04 2.85
C ALA A 64 -0.77 -4.83 3.72
N VAL A 65 0.19 -4.27 4.48
CA VAL A 65 -0.05 -3.05 5.28
C VAL A 65 -0.33 -1.85 4.37
N ALA A 66 0.50 -1.62 3.35
CA ALA A 66 0.30 -0.54 2.37
C ALA A 66 -1.09 -0.62 1.73
N ASN A 67 -1.53 -1.84 1.39
CA ASN A 67 -2.83 -2.13 0.80
C ASN A 67 -4.03 -1.81 1.72
N THR A 68 -3.80 -1.66 3.03
CA THR A 68 -4.86 -1.27 3.99
C THR A 68 -4.86 0.21 4.33
N VAL A 69 -3.73 0.91 4.18
CA VAL A 69 -3.58 2.31 4.61
C VAL A 69 -3.60 3.30 3.46
N LEU A 70 -3.14 2.87 2.28
CA LEU A 70 -3.31 3.66 1.07
C LEU A 70 -4.77 3.51 0.60
N PRO A 71 -5.34 4.52 -0.07
CA PRO A 71 -6.59 4.33 -0.80
C PRO A 71 -6.30 3.36 -1.95
N ASN A 72 -6.50 2.05 -1.74
CA ASN A 72 -6.14 1.02 -2.71
C ASN A 72 -7.34 0.58 -3.53
N SER A 73 -7.26 0.97 -4.79
CA SER A 73 -7.91 0.45 -5.98
C SER A 73 -8.09 1.66 -6.89
N ALA A 74 -7.76 1.52 -8.18
CA ALA A 74 -8.24 2.47 -9.18
C ALA A 74 -9.78 2.65 -9.10
N GLY A 75 -10.45 1.69 -8.49
CA GLY A 75 -11.88 1.47 -8.50
C GLY A 75 -12.21 0.37 -9.51
N MET A 76 -13.50 0.15 -9.72
CA MET A 76 -13.94 -0.71 -10.82
C MET A 76 -13.82 0.08 -12.13
N PRO A 77 -13.28 -0.51 -13.22
CA PRO A 77 -13.35 0.10 -14.53
C PRO A 77 -14.79 0.48 -14.86
N ILE A 78 -15.01 1.77 -15.13
CA ILE A 78 -16.33 2.28 -15.49
C ILE A 78 -16.56 2.13 -16.99
N ALA A 79 -17.83 2.23 -17.41
CA ALA A 79 -18.16 2.17 -18.83
C ALA A 79 -17.45 3.31 -19.59
N PRO A 80 -16.79 3.01 -20.72
CA PRO A 80 -16.07 4.02 -21.49
C PRO A 80 -17.04 5.08 -22.01
N PHE A 81 -16.67 6.37 -21.91
CA PHE A 81 -17.53 7.44 -22.39
C PHE A 81 -17.47 7.61 -23.92
N ILE A 82 -16.29 7.43 -24.53
CA ILE A 82 -16.06 7.66 -25.96
C ILE A 82 -15.41 6.44 -26.64
N ASP A 83 -14.26 5.98 -26.15
CA ASP A 83 -13.48 4.88 -26.75
C ASP A 83 -13.01 3.89 -25.68
N PRO A 84 -13.33 2.58 -25.81
CA PRO A 84 -12.79 1.54 -24.94
C PRO A 84 -11.26 1.47 -24.87
N VAL A 85 -10.54 1.89 -25.91
CA VAL A 85 -9.06 1.81 -25.94
C VAL A 85 -8.43 2.84 -25.00
N ASP A 86 -8.84 4.11 -25.12
CA ASP A 86 -8.32 5.19 -24.29
C ASP A 86 -8.64 4.97 -22.81
N GLU A 87 -9.84 4.47 -22.53
CA GLU A 87 -10.28 4.15 -21.17
C GLU A 87 -9.51 2.96 -20.60
N ALA A 88 -9.28 1.89 -21.39
CA ALA A 88 -8.46 0.77 -20.95
C ALA A 88 -7.01 1.20 -20.62
N ALA A 89 -6.45 2.15 -21.38
CA ALA A 89 -5.12 2.71 -21.10
C ALA A 89 -5.12 3.55 -19.82
N PHE A 90 -6.14 4.37 -19.60
CA PHE A 90 -6.30 5.14 -18.36
C PHE A 90 -6.38 4.21 -17.14
N TRP A 91 -7.25 3.20 -17.18
CA TRP A 91 -7.41 2.24 -16.09
C TRP A 91 -6.13 1.43 -15.82
N ALA A 92 -5.35 1.11 -16.85
CA ALA A 92 -4.05 0.46 -16.68
C ALA A 92 -2.99 1.38 -16.07
N ASP A 93 -3.04 2.70 -16.29
CA ASP A 93 -2.09 3.67 -15.73
C ASP A 93 -2.27 3.86 -14.21
N ILE A 94 -3.52 3.79 -13.74
CA ILE A 94 -3.86 4.04 -12.32
C ILE A 94 -4.08 2.77 -11.49
N ALA A 95 -4.09 1.60 -12.12
CA ALA A 95 -4.25 0.31 -11.45
C ALA A 95 -3.03 -0.04 -10.58
N ASP A 96 -3.29 -0.67 -9.44
CA ASP A 96 -2.22 -1.29 -8.66
C ASP A 96 -1.66 -2.54 -9.36
N PRO A 97 -0.48 -3.06 -8.96
CA PRO A 97 0.13 -4.21 -9.62
C PRO A 97 -0.74 -5.49 -9.64
N ASP A 98 -1.53 -5.72 -8.58
CA ASP A 98 -2.40 -6.90 -8.51
C ASP A 98 -3.62 -6.73 -9.43
N GLU A 99 -4.18 -5.51 -9.54
CA GLU A 99 -5.22 -5.14 -10.49
C GLU A 99 -4.76 -5.33 -11.94
N LEU A 100 -3.54 -4.90 -12.27
CA LEU A 100 -2.95 -5.06 -13.60
C LEU A 100 -2.83 -6.53 -14.01
N ASP A 101 -2.28 -7.37 -13.12
CA ASP A 101 -2.15 -8.80 -13.37
C ASP A 101 -3.52 -9.47 -13.53
N ALA A 102 -4.48 -9.13 -12.68
CA ALA A 102 -5.85 -9.64 -12.78
C ALA A 102 -6.52 -9.26 -14.11
N TYR A 103 -6.42 -7.99 -14.52
CA TYR A 103 -6.98 -7.51 -15.78
C TYR A 103 -6.31 -8.17 -16.98
N ALA A 104 -4.99 -8.27 -16.98
CA ALA A 104 -4.24 -8.90 -18.07
C ALA A 104 -4.64 -10.36 -18.27
N VAL A 105 -4.74 -11.14 -17.18
CA VAL A 105 -5.14 -12.55 -17.24
C VAL A 105 -6.59 -12.70 -17.69
N ALA A 106 -7.51 -11.91 -17.14
CA ALA A 106 -8.93 -11.97 -17.50
C ALA A 106 -9.15 -11.63 -18.98
N ILE A 107 -8.56 -10.53 -19.46
CA ILE A 107 -8.65 -10.10 -20.86
C ILE A 107 -8.03 -11.15 -21.77
N PHE A 108 -6.83 -11.66 -21.47
CA PHE A 108 -6.18 -12.70 -22.26
C PHE A 108 -7.06 -13.94 -22.37
N ASN A 109 -7.64 -14.39 -21.26
CA ASN A 109 -8.50 -15.57 -21.22
C ASN A 109 -9.79 -15.41 -22.04
N ALA A 110 -10.36 -14.21 -22.09
CA ALA A 110 -11.55 -13.89 -22.88
C ALA A 110 -11.29 -13.81 -24.41
N MET A 111 -10.03 -13.67 -24.84
CA MET A 111 -9.69 -13.61 -26.27
C MET A 111 -9.95 -14.93 -27.01
N SER A 112 -10.25 -14.84 -28.31
CA SER A 112 -10.31 -16.00 -29.20
C SER A 112 -8.94 -16.66 -29.35
N SER A 113 -8.90 -17.95 -29.69
CA SER A 113 -7.63 -18.70 -29.86
C SER A 113 -6.69 -18.08 -30.88
N ALA A 114 -7.22 -17.46 -31.93
CA ALA A 114 -6.42 -16.71 -32.92
C ALA A 114 -5.79 -15.45 -32.31
N LYS A 115 -6.57 -14.67 -31.55
CA LYS A 115 -6.09 -13.45 -30.88
C LYS A 115 -5.11 -13.77 -29.75
N LYS A 116 -5.33 -14.82 -28.96
CA LYS A 116 -4.37 -15.31 -27.95
C LYS A 116 -2.99 -15.62 -28.57
N ARG A 117 -2.97 -16.23 -29.76
CA ARG A 117 -1.72 -16.54 -30.46
C ARG A 117 -1.00 -15.27 -30.90
N ALA A 118 -1.71 -14.37 -31.58
CA ALA A 118 -1.16 -13.09 -32.01
C ALA A 118 -0.65 -12.25 -30.82
N PHE A 119 -1.38 -12.24 -29.69
CA PHE A 119 -0.97 -11.55 -28.48
C PHE A 119 0.31 -12.14 -27.88
N ARG A 120 0.44 -13.48 -27.80
CA ARG A 120 1.68 -14.12 -27.33
C ARG A 120 2.87 -13.77 -28.21
N ASP A 121 2.68 -13.77 -29.53
CA ASP A 121 3.76 -13.41 -30.47
C ASP A 121 4.16 -11.93 -30.31
N PHE A 122 3.20 -11.03 -30.08
CA PHE A 122 3.45 -9.63 -29.79
C PHE A 122 4.20 -9.45 -28.46
N ALA A 123 3.67 -10.02 -27.37
CA ALA A 123 4.27 -9.91 -26.04
C ALA A 123 5.68 -10.49 -25.98
N GLY A 124 5.91 -11.63 -26.66
CA GLY A 124 7.24 -12.25 -26.75
C GLY A 124 8.27 -11.39 -27.48
N ARG A 125 7.86 -10.58 -28.47
CA ARG A 125 8.75 -9.58 -29.10
C ARG A 125 8.96 -8.34 -28.24
N ALA A 126 7.95 -7.93 -27.48
CA ALA A 126 8.03 -6.75 -26.63
C ALA A 126 8.85 -6.99 -25.35
N ALA A 127 8.96 -8.24 -24.90
CA ALA A 127 9.73 -8.64 -23.72
C ALA A 127 11.18 -9.08 -24.01
N ALA A 128 11.60 -9.07 -25.28
CA ALA A 128 12.95 -9.45 -25.74
C ALA A 128 13.83 -8.21 -25.97
#